data_AF-A0A1Y1YLQ7-F1
#
_entry.id   AF-A0A1Y1YLQ7-F1
#
_cell.length_a   1.000
_cell.length_b   1.000
_cell.length_c   1.000
_cell.angle_alpha   90.00
_cell.angle_beta   90.00
_cell.angle_gamma   90.00
#
_symmetry.space_group_name_H-M   'P 1'
#
loop_
_entity.id
_entity.type
_entity.pdbx_description
1 polymer ?
#
loop_
_entity_poly.entity_id
_entity_poly.type
_entity_poly.pdbx_seq_one_letter_code
_entity_poly.pdbx_strand_id
1 'polypeptide(L)'
;MFKNLDGPQPTPHVHTDIAEVEKTMRDMDSRYNTQFYSWIRNEQNLDYIAYYLQRLINELSDSYSESIPSAIRWLVNGWPIQQIAELLIKLFYHWGVGHTKFASLVSEVTKDWPILNIVQLTTTLVIGERANKTARFVKFLTNHWEPKAIVEVFKHLCLRLRWSERYMKHFLIQYLTLCEEEHTHQRMTVGLVRSRFESMSLVHHLRAMTTEGSGGMLSMVEFSTELFEIIVWEMYELRYLEKWNVICPKEKPLLDENCHLNIPDVPAGCASNSLRIVTDSDQFMDLRTQCIFDKLLSPQTPVHTDLFFNPV
;
A
#
# COMPACT_ATOMS: atom_id res chain seq x y z
N MET A 1 7.42 -61.34 -11.92
CA MET A 1 7.20 -60.51 -13.13
C MET A 1 6.45 -59.27 -12.67
N PHE A 2 7.18 -58.29 -12.12
CA PHE A 2 6.60 -57.03 -11.64
C PHE A 2 6.32 -56.16 -12.87
N LYS A 3 5.06 -55.81 -13.09
CA LYS A 3 4.69 -54.83 -14.12
C LYS A 3 5.06 -53.45 -13.58
N ASN A 4 6.08 -52.84 -14.18
CA ASN A 4 6.35 -51.41 -14.09
C ASN A 4 5.09 -50.65 -14.52
N LEU A 5 4.51 -49.88 -13.59
CA LEU A 5 3.52 -48.86 -13.85
C LEU A 5 4.20 -47.50 -13.69
N ASP A 6 5.24 -47.26 -14.50
CA ASP A 6 5.75 -45.91 -14.73
C ASP A 6 4.87 -45.27 -15.82
N GLY A 7 3.66 -44.89 -15.43
CA GLY A 7 2.92 -43.86 -16.16
C GLY A 7 3.62 -42.51 -15.92
N PRO A 8 3.58 -41.58 -16.89
CA PRO A 8 4.10 -40.23 -16.65
C PRO A 8 3.40 -39.67 -15.41
N GLN A 9 4.18 -39.38 -14.36
CA GLN A 9 3.64 -38.66 -13.22
C GLN A 9 3.04 -37.36 -13.75
N PRO A 10 1.77 -37.05 -13.44
CA PRO A 10 1.22 -35.76 -13.80
C PRO A 10 2.12 -34.70 -13.18
N THR A 11 2.70 -33.85 -14.02
CA THR A 11 3.35 -32.62 -13.57
C THR A 11 2.37 -31.95 -12.60
N PRO A 12 2.79 -31.58 -11.38
CA PRO A 12 1.89 -30.97 -10.42
C PRO A 12 1.40 -29.66 -11.02
N HIS A 13 0.19 -29.69 -11.57
CA HIS A 13 -0.50 -28.48 -11.95
C HIS A 13 -0.71 -27.71 -10.65
N VAL A 14 -0.17 -26.50 -10.60
CA VAL A 14 -0.42 -25.58 -9.49
C VAL A 14 -1.90 -25.25 -9.56
N HIS A 15 -2.68 -25.93 -8.71
CA HIS A 15 -4.12 -25.75 -8.60
C HIS A 15 -4.38 -24.41 -7.91
N THR A 16 -4.67 -23.39 -8.71
CA THR A 16 -4.79 -22.00 -8.24
C THR A 16 -6.21 -21.66 -7.75
N ASP A 17 -7.19 -22.56 -7.91
CA ASP A 17 -8.58 -22.29 -7.51
C ASP A 17 -8.89 -22.81 -6.10
N ILE A 18 -9.32 -21.89 -5.23
CA ILE A 18 -9.73 -22.15 -3.83
C ILE A 18 -10.86 -23.20 -3.79
N ALA A 19 -11.77 -23.19 -4.78
CA ALA A 19 -12.87 -24.16 -4.85
C ALA A 19 -12.37 -25.59 -5.14
N GLU A 20 -11.31 -25.73 -5.93
CA GLU A 20 -10.70 -27.02 -6.24
C GLU A 20 -9.97 -27.60 -5.03
N VAL A 21 -9.27 -26.75 -4.25
CA VAL A 21 -8.64 -27.15 -2.98
C VAL A 21 -9.71 -27.68 -2.01
N GLU A 22 -10.83 -26.97 -1.86
CA GLU A 22 -11.92 -27.41 -1.00
C GLU A 22 -12.51 -28.76 -1.44
N LYS A 23 -12.79 -28.92 -2.74
CA LYS A 23 -13.31 -30.18 -3.28
C LYS A 23 -12.32 -31.33 -3.04
N THR A 24 -11.05 -31.12 -3.33
CA THR A 24 -10.00 -32.14 -3.20
C THR A 24 -9.85 -32.60 -1.75
N MET A 25 -9.89 -31.67 -0.79
CA MET A 25 -9.79 -32.00 0.63
C MET A 25 -10.99 -32.81 1.13
N ARG A 26 -12.21 -32.47 0.69
CA ARG A 26 -13.42 -33.23 1.02
C ARG A 26 -13.43 -34.61 0.36
N ASP A 27 -12.96 -34.71 -0.88
CA ASP A 27 -12.82 -35.99 -1.58
C ASP A 27 -11.80 -36.90 -0.88
N MET A 28 -10.69 -36.34 -0.38
CA MET A 28 -9.73 -37.08 0.45
C MET A 28 -10.37 -37.61 1.73
N ASP A 29 -11.10 -36.77 2.46
CA ASP A 29 -11.81 -37.19 3.66
C ASP A 29 -12.80 -38.32 3.40
N SER A 30 -13.57 -38.23 2.30
CA SER A 30 -14.50 -39.28 1.92
C SER A 30 -13.79 -40.58 1.53
N ARG A 31 -12.65 -40.52 0.83
CA ARG A 31 -11.92 -41.70 0.36
C ARG A 31 -11.23 -42.45 1.50
N TYR A 32 -10.72 -41.71 2.49
CA TYR A 32 -9.95 -42.28 3.58
C TYR A 32 -10.71 -42.35 4.91
N ASN A 33 -11.99 -41.95 4.92
CA ASN A 33 -12.83 -41.88 6.11
C ASN A 33 -12.17 -41.04 7.23
N THR A 34 -11.64 -39.87 6.86
CA THR A 34 -10.98 -38.93 7.77
C THR A 34 -11.83 -37.67 7.96
N GLN A 35 -11.41 -36.82 8.90
CA GLN A 35 -12.01 -35.50 9.17
C GLN A 35 -10.96 -34.39 9.03
N PHE A 36 -10.00 -34.58 8.12
CA PHE A 36 -8.87 -33.69 7.92
C PHE A 36 -9.31 -32.30 7.48
N TYR A 37 -10.31 -32.17 6.60
CA TYR A 37 -10.87 -30.90 6.17
C TYR A 37 -11.35 -30.07 7.37
N SER A 38 -12.18 -30.66 8.24
CA SER A 38 -12.69 -29.97 9.42
C SER A 38 -11.59 -29.71 10.45
N TRP A 39 -10.62 -30.62 10.57
CA TRP A 39 -9.53 -30.48 11.52
C TRP A 39 -8.57 -29.36 11.14
N ILE A 40 -8.14 -29.29 9.87
CA ILE A 40 -7.21 -28.27 9.38
C ILE A 40 -7.84 -26.88 9.33
N ARG A 41 -9.18 -26.81 9.21
CA ARG A 41 -9.94 -25.55 9.19
C ARG A 41 -10.42 -25.10 10.57
N ASN A 42 -10.11 -25.85 11.64
CA ASN A 42 -10.48 -25.48 13.01
C ASN A 42 -9.39 -24.60 13.63
N GLU A 43 -9.75 -23.38 13.99
CA GLU A 43 -8.87 -22.39 14.62
C GLU A 43 -8.32 -22.83 15.99
N GLN A 44 -8.96 -23.78 16.67
CA GLN A 44 -8.44 -24.35 17.93
C GLN A 44 -7.18 -25.19 17.71
N ASN A 45 -6.94 -25.65 16.47
CA ASN A 45 -5.75 -26.41 16.10
C ASN A 45 -4.61 -25.53 15.61
N LEU A 46 -4.70 -24.20 15.78
CA LEU A 46 -3.77 -23.23 15.21
C LEU A 46 -2.29 -23.53 15.49
N ASP A 47 -1.94 -23.98 16.70
CA ASP A 47 -0.56 -24.33 17.05
C ASP A 47 -0.01 -25.47 16.18
N TYR A 48 -0.79 -26.53 16.02
CA TYR A 48 -0.42 -27.67 15.18
C TYR A 48 -0.35 -27.27 13.71
N ILE A 49 -1.34 -26.52 13.25
CA ILE A 49 -1.41 -26.00 11.88
C ILE A 49 -0.15 -25.14 11.59
N ALA A 50 0.19 -24.21 12.49
CA ALA A 50 1.36 -23.36 12.34
C ALA A 50 2.66 -24.17 12.27
N TYR A 51 2.82 -25.16 13.16
CA TYR A 51 4.01 -26.02 13.18
C TYR A 51 4.22 -26.77 11.86
N TYR A 52 3.18 -27.41 11.32
CA TYR A 52 3.29 -28.15 10.06
C TYR A 52 3.43 -27.25 8.84
N LEU A 53 2.67 -26.15 8.79
CA LEU A 53 2.73 -25.21 7.67
C LEU A 53 4.07 -24.48 7.62
N GLN A 54 4.67 -24.13 8.76
CA GLN A 54 5.98 -23.50 8.76
C GLN A 54 7.03 -24.39 8.09
N ARG A 55 7.00 -25.70 8.34
CA ARG A 55 7.89 -26.65 7.67
C ARG A 55 7.64 -26.68 6.16
N LEU A 56 6.38 -26.78 5.74
CA LEU A 56 6.00 -26.83 4.32
C LEU A 56 6.35 -25.53 3.58
N ILE A 57 6.10 -24.37 4.20
CA ILE A 57 6.44 -23.06 3.64
C ILE A 57 7.95 -22.96 3.41
N ASN A 58 8.77 -23.42 4.36
CA ASN A 58 10.23 -23.40 4.22
C ASN A 58 10.73 -24.38 3.15
N GLU A 59 10.07 -25.52 2.99
CA GLU A 59 10.41 -26.52 1.95
C GLU A 59 9.98 -26.08 0.54
N LEU A 60 8.92 -25.26 0.43
CA LEU A 60 8.28 -24.89 -0.84
C LEU A 60 8.50 -23.43 -1.26
N SER A 61 9.15 -22.60 -0.42
CA SER A 61 9.26 -21.15 -0.62
C SER A 61 9.90 -20.74 -1.94
N ASP A 62 10.82 -21.55 -2.46
CA ASP A 62 11.58 -21.21 -3.67
C ASP A 62 10.83 -21.53 -4.96
N SER A 63 9.77 -22.36 -4.89
CA SER A 63 9.05 -22.85 -6.08
C SER A 63 7.60 -22.34 -6.20
N TYR A 64 6.95 -21.93 -5.11
CA TYR A 64 5.50 -21.66 -5.09
C TYR A 64 5.11 -20.37 -4.36
N SER A 65 5.80 -19.27 -4.66
CA SER A 65 5.57 -17.96 -4.00
C SER A 65 4.13 -17.45 -4.11
N GLU A 66 3.42 -17.75 -5.20
CA GLU A 66 2.05 -17.28 -5.43
C GLU A 66 0.98 -18.17 -4.77
N SER A 67 1.31 -19.42 -4.47
CA SER A 67 0.37 -20.39 -3.89
C SER A 67 0.19 -20.19 -2.38
N ILE A 68 1.20 -19.65 -1.69
CA ILE A 68 1.19 -19.45 -0.23
C ILE A 68 0.05 -18.50 0.20
N PRO A 69 -0.11 -17.28 -0.36
CA PRO A 69 -1.23 -16.40 -0.01
C PRO A 69 -2.60 -17.07 -0.23
N SER A 70 -2.77 -17.80 -1.33
CA SER A 70 -4.03 -18.48 -1.67
C SER A 70 -4.34 -19.62 -0.70
N ALA A 71 -3.34 -20.43 -0.34
CA ALA A 71 -3.47 -21.49 0.65
C ALA A 71 -3.82 -20.93 2.03
N ILE A 72 -3.18 -19.83 2.45
CA ILE A 72 -3.51 -19.14 3.69
C ILE A 72 -4.94 -18.61 3.62
N ARG A 73 -5.34 -17.96 2.52
CA ARG A 73 -6.70 -17.42 2.34
C ARG A 73 -7.76 -18.51 2.46
N TRP A 74 -7.54 -19.67 1.84
CA TRP A 74 -8.41 -20.84 1.97
C TRP A 74 -8.47 -21.34 3.42
N LEU A 75 -7.30 -21.47 4.07
CA LEU A 75 -7.17 -21.97 5.44
C LEU A 75 -7.90 -21.11 6.46
N VAL A 76 -7.78 -19.78 6.36
CA VAL A 76 -8.30 -18.83 7.35
C VAL A 76 -9.71 -18.32 7.04
N ASN A 77 -10.33 -18.76 5.94
CA ASN A 77 -11.66 -18.31 5.55
C ASN A 77 -12.69 -18.55 6.67
N GLY A 78 -13.34 -17.51 7.17
CA GLY A 78 -14.29 -17.60 8.29
C GLY A 78 -13.69 -17.66 9.69
N TRP A 79 -12.36 -17.57 9.84
CA TRP A 79 -11.72 -17.47 11.16
C TRP A 79 -11.89 -16.08 11.78
N PRO A 80 -11.89 -15.96 13.12
CA PRO A 80 -11.79 -14.67 13.79
C PRO A 80 -10.47 -13.97 13.47
N ILE A 81 -10.51 -12.65 13.24
CA ILE A 81 -9.33 -11.85 12.87
C ILE A 81 -8.16 -12.02 13.86
N GLN A 82 -8.43 -12.20 15.16
CA GLN A 82 -7.36 -12.44 16.13
C GLN A 82 -6.59 -13.74 15.83
N GLN A 83 -7.27 -14.83 15.47
CA GLN A 83 -6.63 -16.11 15.16
C GLN A 83 -5.86 -16.03 13.84
N ILE A 84 -6.37 -15.27 12.87
CA ILE A 84 -5.66 -15.02 11.62
C ILE A 84 -4.37 -14.24 11.88
N ALA A 85 -4.42 -13.21 12.72
CA ALA A 85 -3.24 -12.45 13.11
C ALA A 85 -2.21 -13.34 13.83
N GLU A 86 -2.66 -14.17 14.78
CA GLU A 86 -1.79 -15.09 15.51
C GLU A 86 -1.12 -16.10 14.58
N LEU A 87 -1.85 -16.68 13.64
CA LEU A 87 -1.29 -17.58 12.64
C LEU A 87 -0.24 -16.88 11.77
N LEU A 88 -0.54 -15.69 11.25
CA LEU A 88 0.39 -14.92 10.41
C LEU A 88 1.67 -14.56 11.17
N ILE A 89 1.56 -14.21 12.46
CA ILE A 89 2.71 -13.96 13.31
C ILE A 89 3.54 -15.25 13.50
N LYS A 90 2.91 -16.37 13.87
CA LYS A 90 3.64 -17.64 14.08
C LYS A 90 4.37 -18.10 12.82
N LEU A 91 3.76 -17.94 11.66
CA LEU A 91 4.34 -18.36 10.39
C LEU A 91 5.44 -17.40 9.88
N PHE A 92 5.21 -16.09 9.95
CA PHE A 92 5.98 -15.11 9.17
C PHE A 92 6.67 -14.02 9.98
N TYR A 93 6.53 -13.98 11.30
CA TYR A 93 7.15 -12.92 12.12
C TYR A 93 8.68 -12.92 12.06
N HIS A 94 9.30 -14.04 11.69
CA HIS A 94 10.74 -14.11 11.45
C HIS A 94 11.23 -13.17 10.32
N TRP A 95 10.35 -12.76 9.39
CA TRP A 95 10.66 -11.71 8.42
C TRP A 95 10.64 -10.31 9.05
N GLY A 96 9.82 -10.12 10.09
CA GLY A 96 9.58 -8.85 10.76
C GLY A 96 8.45 -8.03 10.13
N VAL A 97 7.67 -7.34 10.96
CA VAL A 97 6.47 -6.57 10.52
C VAL A 97 6.80 -5.52 9.47
N GLY A 98 7.95 -4.86 9.55
CA GLY A 98 8.35 -3.83 8.59
C GLY A 98 8.93 -4.38 7.27
N HIS A 99 8.95 -5.70 7.06
CA HIS A 99 9.55 -6.33 5.88
C HIS A 99 8.55 -6.37 4.72
N THR A 100 9.02 -6.07 3.51
CA THR A 100 8.22 -6.02 2.27
C THR A 100 7.45 -7.31 2.03
N LYS A 101 8.14 -8.46 2.04
CA LYS A 101 7.54 -9.79 1.86
C LYS A 101 6.36 -10.05 2.80
N PHE A 102 6.46 -9.66 4.07
CA PHE A 102 5.37 -9.88 5.02
C PHE A 102 4.15 -9.02 4.69
N ALA A 103 4.37 -7.72 4.45
CA ALA A 103 3.29 -6.80 4.11
C ALA A 103 2.61 -7.17 2.78
N SER A 104 3.37 -7.57 1.76
CA SER A 104 2.83 -8.05 0.48
C SER A 104 2.05 -9.35 0.63
N LEU A 105 2.53 -10.30 1.45
CA LEU A 105 1.77 -11.50 1.78
C LEU A 105 0.41 -11.15 2.41
N VAL A 106 0.41 -10.26 3.40
CA VAL A 106 -0.83 -9.83 4.07
C VAL A 106 -1.77 -9.11 3.09
N SER A 107 -1.23 -8.26 2.21
CA SER A 107 -2.00 -7.62 1.13
C SER A 107 -2.72 -8.66 0.26
N GLU A 108 -2.01 -9.71 -0.16
CA GLU A 108 -2.62 -10.76 -0.96
C GLU A 108 -3.63 -11.57 -0.16
N VAL A 109 -3.33 -11.97 1.09
CA VAL A 109 -4.28 -12.71 1.93
C VAL A 109 -5.59 -11.92 2.14
N THR A 110 -5.52 -10.60 2.24
CA THR A 110 -6.64 -9.71 2.58
C THR A 110 -7.27 -8.97 1.40
N LYS A 111 -6.89 -9.30 0.16
CA LYS A 111 -7.29 -8.60 -1.06
C LYS A 111 -8.80 -8.36 -1.21
N ASP A 112 -9.61 -9.32 -0.77
CA ASP A 112 -11.08 -9.30 -0.91
C ASP A 112 -11.79 -8.98 0.41
N TRP A 113 -11.07 -8.54 1.44
CA TRP A 113 -11.64 -8.32 2.76
C TRP A 113 -12.28 -6.93 2.90
N PRO A 114 -13.34 -6.78 3.71
CA PRO A 114 -13.84 -5.48 4.12
C PRO A 114 -12.74 -4.66 4.82
N ILE A 115 -12.68 -3.36 4.55
CA ILE A 115 -11.63 -2.47 5.08
C ILE A 115 -11.53 -2.51 6.62
N LEU A 116 -12.66 -2.66 7.32
CA LEU A 116 -12.69 -2.76 8.78
C LEU A 116 -11.98 -4.02 9.32
N ASN A 117 -12.03 -5.13 8.59
CA ASN A 117 -11.32 -6.36 8.92
C ASN A 117 -9.82 -6.18 8.69
N ILE A 118 -9.44 -5.49 7.61
CA ILE A 118 -8.03 -5.17 7.31
C ILE A 118 -7.45 -4.22 8.36
N VAL A 119 -8.22 -3.21 8.78
CA VAL A 119 -7.88 -2.31 9.89
C VAL A 119 -7.70 -3.10 11.17
N GLN A 120 -8.59 -4.02 11.50
CA GLN A 120 -8.48 -4.84 12.71
C GLN A 120 -7.22 -5.72 12.67
N LEU A 121 -6.99 -6.41 11.56
CA LEU A 121 -5.78 -7.23 11.37
C LEU A 121 -4.52 -6.37 11.50
N THR A 122 -4.46 -5.25 10.77
CA THR A 122 -3.31 -4.34 10.77
C THR A 122 -3.05 -3.80 12.17
N THR A 123 -4.10 -3.40 12.90
CA THR A 123 -4.01 -2.96 14.30
C THR A 123 -3.33 -4.02 15.16
N THR A 124 -3.74 -5.28 15.04
CA THR A 124 -3.15 -6.40 15.78
C THR A 124 -1.71 -6.69 15.37
N LEU A 125 -1.37 -6.60 14.08
CA LEU A 125 -0.03 -6.89 13.58
C LEU A 125 1.00 -5.81 13.93
N VAL A 126 0.58 -4.54 14.03
CA VAL A 126 1.50 -3.40 14.27
C VAL A 126 1.45 -2.90 15.72
N ILE A 127 0.69 -3.55 16.60
CA ILE A 127 0.63 -3.14 18.00
C ILE A 127 2.01 -3.25 18.66
N GLY A 128 2.42 -2.18 19.36
CA GLY A 128 3.75 -2.11 19.98
C GLY A 128 4.91 -1.91 19.00
N GLU A 129 4.66 -1.86 17.69
CA GLU A 129 5.73 -1.63 16.70
C GLU A 129 6.11 -0.16 16.58
N ARG A 130 7.36 0.07 16.19
CA ARG A 130 7.89 1.42 15.97
C ARG A 130 7.30 2.03 14.70
N ALA A 131 7.11 3.34 14.70
CA ALA A 131 6.52 4.10 13.60
C ALA A 131 7.15 3.83 12.22
N ASN A 132 8.46 3.58 12.16
CA ASN A 132 9.14 3.25 10.90
C ASN A 132 8.74 1.88 10.32
N LYS A 133 8.57 0.87 11.16
CA LYS A 133 8.10 -0.46 10.74
C LYS A 133 6.64 -0.41 10.34
N THR A 134 5.81 0.31 11.11
CA THR A 134 4.39 0.50 10.80
C THR A 134 4.19 1.24 9.49
N ALA A 135 4.98 2.30 9.23
CA ALA A 135 4.94 3.03 7.96
C ALA A 135 5.29 2.13 6.76
N ARG A 136 6.34 1.30 6.90
CA ARG A 136 6.69 0.29 5.88
C ARG A 136 5.56 -0.69 5.66
N PHE A 137 5.04 -1.29 6.73
CA PHE A 137 3.96 -2.26 6.64
C PHE A 137 2.76 -1.68 5.92
N VAL A 138 2.27 -0.50 6.33
CA VAL A 138 1.13 0.17 5.69
C VAL A 138 1.43 0.49 4.23
N LYS A 139 2.60 1.04 3.90
CA LYS A 139 2.97 1.39 2.51
C LYS A 139 2.92 0.20 1.56
N PHE A 140 3.43 -0.95 2.00
CA PHE A 140 3.48 -2.17 1.18
C PHE A 140 2.14 -2.91 1.18
N LEU A 141 1.41 -2.90 2.30
CA LEU A 141 0.05 -3.43 2.39
C LEU A 141 -0.89 -2.72 1.39
N THR A 142 -0.76 -1.40 1.28
CA THR A 142 -1.68 -0.58 0.48
C THR A 142 -1.08 -0.13 -0.86
N ASN A 143 -0.10 -0.87 -1.39
CA ASN A 143 0.68 -0.42 -2.56
C ASN A 143 -0.20 -0.17 -3.82
N HIS A 144 -1.27 -0.96 -3.96
CA HIS A 144 -2.20 -0.95 -5.10
C HIS A 144 -3.58 -0.39 -4.76
N TRP A 145 -3.70 0.31 -3.63
CA TRP A 145 -4.98 0.82 -3.16
C TRP A 145 -5.23 2.24 -3.67
N GLU A 146 -6.51 2.61 -3.73
CA GLU A 146 -6.92 3.99 -3.98
C GLU A 146 -6.58 4.90 -2.78
N PRO A 147 -6.23 6.18 -3.03
CA PRO A 147 -5.87 7.13 -1.97
C PRO A 147 -6.83 7.18 -0.79
N LYS A 148 -8.13 7.21 -1.07
CA LYS A 148 -9.19 7.30 -0.05
C LYS A 148 -9.13 6.13 0.93
N ALA A 149 -8.96 4.90 0.45
CA ALA A 149 -8.86 3.71 1.28
C ALA A 149 -7.59 3.72 2.15
N ILE A 150 -6.47 4.22 1.62
CA ILE A 150 -5.21 4.36 2.37
C ILE A 150 -5.40 5.33 3.54
N VAL A 151 -6.00 6.49 3.28
CA VAL A 151 -6.30 7.51 4.30
C VAL A 151 -7.27 6.99 5.35
N GLU A 152 -8.29 6.24 4.94
CA GLU A 152 -9.26 5.62 5.85
C GLU A 152 -8.59 4.62 6.82
N VAL A 153 -7.73 3.73 6.30
CA VAL A 153 -6.94 2.82 7.14
C VAL A 153 -6.09 3.60 8.14
N PHE A 154 -5.36 4.61 7.69
CA PHE A 154 -4.52 5.44 8.56
C PHE A 154 -5.33 6.11 9.67
N LYS A 155 -6.47 6.74 9.34
CA LYS A 155 -7.37 7.38 10.31
C LYS A 155 -7.82 6.37 11.37
N HIS A 156 -8.23 5.17 10.96
CA HIS A 156 -8.64 4.14 11.91
C HIS A 156 -7.50 3.62 12.77
N LEU A 157 -6.28 3.49 12.22
CA LEU A 157 -5.10 3.10 13.00
C LEU A 157 -4.77 4.14 14.07
N CYS A 158 -4.77 5.43 13.71
CA CYS A 158 -4.57 6.52 14.66
C CYS A 158 -5.56 6.45 15.83
N LEU A 159 -6.85 6.25 15.54
CA LEU A 159 -7.92 6.17 16.54
C LEU A 159 -7.81 4.92 17.41
N ARG A 160 -7.63 3.74 16.81
CA ARG A 160 -7.62 2.46 17.54
C ARG A 160 -6.37 2.27 18.39
N LEU A 161 -5.20 2.63 17.85
CA LEU A 161 -3.93 2.51 18.56
C LEU A 161 -3.63 3.72 19.45
N ARG A 162 -4.48 4.76 19.41
CA ARG A 162 -4.34 6.00 20.18
C ARG A 162 -2.92 6.58 20.05
N TRP A 163 -2.46 6.72 18.81
CA TRP A 163 -1.11 7.21 18.56
C TRP A 163 -0.91 8.60 19.18
N SER A 164 0.26 8.80 19.79
CA SER A 164 0.65 10.13 20.26
C SER A 164 1.01 11.02 19.08
N GLU A 165 0.96 12.34 19.28
CA GLU A 165 1.49 13.32 18.32
C GLU A 165 2.88 12.93 17.82
N ARG A 166 3.77 12.56 18.74
CA ARG A 166 5.13 12.12 18.42
C ARG A 166 5.13 10.91 17.48
N TYR A 167 4.29 9.90 17.76
CA TYR A 167 4.20 8.72 16.91
C TYR A 167 3.65 9.05 15.53
N MET A 168 2.57 9.84 15.44
CA MET A 168 2.00 10.27 14.15
C MET A 168 3.02 11.05 13.32
N LYS A 169 3.70 12.05 13.91
CA LYS A 169 4.78 12.80 13.24
C LYS A 169 5.87 11.88 12.69
N HIS A 170 6.35 10.94 13.50
CA HIS A 170 7.37 9.99 13.05
C HIS A 170 6.84 9.04 11.96
N PHE A 171 5.60 8.57 12.07
CA PHE A 171 4.98 7.72 11.05
C PHE A 171 4.91 8.46 9.71
N LEU A 172 4.38 9.68 9.69
CA LEU A 172 4.22 10.47 8.46
C LEU A 172 5.55 10.74 7.77
N ILE A 173 6.58 11.13 8.54
CA ILE A 173 7.94 11.32 8.02
C ILE A 173 8.47 10.01 7.42
N GLN A 174 8.31 8.88 8.11
CA GLN A 174 8.79 7.60 7.61
C GLN A 174 8.02 7.14 6.38
N TYR A 175 6.70 7.32 6.35
CA TYR A 175 5.87 6.97 5.21
C TYR A 175 6.24 7.77 3.97
N LEU A 176 6.38 9.10 4.12
CA LEU A 176 6.84 10.00 3.07
C LEU A 176 8.23 9.57 2.55
N THR A 177 9.16 9.23 3.44
CA THR A 177 10.51 8.80 3.02
C THR A 177 10.52 7.50 2.23
N LEU A 178 9.47 6.68 2.32
CA LEU A 178 9.32 5.46 1.53
C LEU A 178 8.67 5.72 0.16
N CYS A 179 8.11 6.91 -0.06
CA CYS A 179 7.42 7.25 -1.30
C CYS A 179 8.31 8.05 -2.26
N GLU A 180 9.27 8.82 -1.75
CA GLU A 180 10.17 9.63 -2.58
C GLU A 180 11.51 8.92 -2.82
N GLU A 181 11.90 8.78 -4.09
CA GLU A 181 13.19 8.21 -4.49
C GLU A 181 14.34 9.21 -4.40
N GLU A 182 14.05 10.52 -4.46
CA GLU A 182 15.05 11.59 -4.55
C GLU A 182 15.30 12.31 -3.21
N HIS A 183 16.56 12.32 -2.77
CA HIS A 183 16.95 12.72 -1.40
C HIS A 183 16.74 14.22 -1.07
N THR A 184 16.74 15.10 -2.07
CA THR A 184 16.60 16.57 -1.89
C THR A 184 15.16 16.97 -1.60
N HIS A 185 14.20 16.47 -2.40
CA HIS A 185 12.77 16.70 -2.22
C HIS A 185 12.30 16.15 -0.88
N GLN A 186 12.79 14.97 -0.52
CA GLN A 186 12.45 14.30 0.72
C GLN A 186 12.80 15.16 1.94
N ARG A 187 13.93 15.87 1.89
CA ARG A 187 14.33 16.77 2.98
C ARG A 187 13.40 17.98 3.10
N MET A 188 12.97 18.57 2.00
CA MET A 188 12.07 19.73 1.99
C MET A 188 10.68 19.35 2.52
N THR A 189 10.08 18.29 1.97
CA THR A 189 8.75 17.83 2.39
C THR A 189 8.75 17.36 3.84
N VAL A 190 9.80 16.67 4.30
CA VAL A 190 9.98 16.33 5.73
C VAL A 190 10.09 17.58 6.61
N GLY A 191 10.81 18.61 6.16
CA GLY A 191 10.93 19.89 6.86
C GLY A 191 9.57 20.58 7.05
N LEU A 192 8.73 20.53 6.03
CA LEU A 192 7.39 21.12 6.06
C LEU A 192 6.44 20.37 7.00
N VAL A 193 6.45 19.03 6.97
CA VAL A 193 5.72 18.21 7.94
C VAL A 193 6.16 18.58 9.37
N ARG A 194 7.48 18.70 9.63
CA ARG A 194 7.98 19.09 10.96
C ARG A 194 7.46 20.46 11.39
N SER A 195 7.55 21.46 10.51
CA SER A 195 7.09 22.83 10.76
C SER A 195 5.58 22.90 11.04
N ARG A 196 4.77 22.14 10.29
CA ARG A 196 3.31 22.05 10.50
C ARG A 196 2.98 21.46 11.88
N PHE A 197 3.67 20.40 12.31
CA PHE A 197 3.49 19.86 13.67
C PHE A 197 3.93 20.84 14.76
N GLU A 198 5.06 21.54 14.57
CA GLU A 198 5.53 22.56 15.51
C GLU A 198 4.54 23.72 15.65
N SER A 199 3.99 24.18 14.53
CA SER A 199 2.94 25.22 14.50
C SER A 199 1.68 24.76 15.23
N MET A 200 1.23 23.52 14.98
CA MET A 200 0.05 22.94 15.65
C MET A 200 0.26 22.80 17.16
N SER A 201 1.45 22.35 17.58
CA SER A 201 1.82 22.23 18.98
C SER A 201 1.80 23.57 19.71
N LEU A 202 2.31 24.63 19.07
CA LEU A 202 2.26 26.00 19.59
C LEU A 202 0.82 26.51 19.76
N VAL A 203 -0.06 26.27 18.77
CA VAL A 203 -1.48 26.65 18.87
C VAL A 203 -2.18 25.94 20.03
N HIS A 204 -1.93 24.64 20.20
CA HIS A 204 -2.45 23.89 21.35
C HIS A 204 -1.92 24.43 22.69
N HIS A 205 -0.63 24.78 22.77
CA HIS A 205 -0.02 25.30 24.00
C HIS A 205 -0.56 26.69 24.38
N LEU A 206 -0.64 27.61 23.42
CA LEU A 206 -1.17 28.96 23.62
C LEU A 206 -2.62 28.91 24.11
N ARG A 207 -3.42 27.99 23.58
CA ARG A 207 -4.82 27.83 23.97
C ARG A 207 -5.00 27.19 25.33
N ALA A 208 -4.13 26.27 25.73
CA ALA A 208 -4.14 25.74 27.10
C ALA A 208 -3.93 26.85 28.14
N MET A 209 -3.32 27.98 27.74
CA MET A 209 -3.16 29.17 28.58
C MET A 209 -4.33 30.16 28.51
N THR A 210 -5.17 30.11 27.47
CA THR A 210 -6.34 31.00 27.34
C THR A 210 -7.62 30.21 27.56
N THR A 211 -8.29 30.42 28.70
CA THR A 211 -9.56 29.78 29.09
C THR A 211 -10.77 30.11 28.19
N GLU A 212 -10.57 30.84 27.10
CA GLU A 212 -11.64 31.32 26.23
C GLU A 212 -11.76 30.51 24.92
N GLY A 213 -12.97 30.00 24.69
CA GLY A 213 -13.54 29.78 23.35
C GLY A 213 -13.29 28.42 22.73
N SER A 214 -14.36 27.61 22.68
CA SER A 214 -14.53 26.35 21.93
C SER A 214 -14.62 26.55 20.40
N GLY A 215 -13.68 27.29 19.81
CA GLY A 215 -13.54 27.36 18.34
C GLY A 215 -12.99 26.04 17.78
N GLY A 216 -13.70 25.46 16.81
CA GLY A 216 -13.46 24.14 16.21
C GLY A 216 -12.04 23.95 15.70
N MET A 217 -11.19 23.38 16.54
CA MET A 217 -9.83 23.02 16.20
C MET A 217 -9.80 21.54 15.90
N LEU A 218 -9.16 21.18 14.79
CA LEU A 218 -8.98 19.80 14.40
C LEU A 218 -8.29 19.05 15.54
N SER A 219 -8.82 17.89 15.89
CA SER A 219 -8.12 16.94 16.74
C SER A 219 -6.78 16.57 16.10
N MET A 220 -5.80 16.15 16.90
CA MET A 220 -4.50 15.69 16.39
C MET A 220 -4.64 14.57 15.35
N VAL A 221 -5.68 13.75 15.46
CA VAL A 221 -6.01 12.70 14.48
C VAL A 221 -6.49 13.33 13.17
N GLU A 222 -7.42 14.27 13.21
CA GLU A 222 -7.94 14.95 12.02
C GLU A 222 -6.82 15.73 11.31
N PHE A 223 -6.05 16.52 12.05
CA PHE A 223 -4.88 17.23 11.52
C PHE A 223 -3.87 16.28 10.85
N SER A 224 -3.52 15.18 11.51
CA SER A 224 -2.58 14.21 10.94
C SER A 224 -3.16 13.46 9.74
N THR A 225 -4.49 13.26 9.71
CA THR A 225 -5.20 12.63 8.58
C THR A 225 -5.21 13.55 7.37
N GLU A 226 -5.45 14.85 7.56
CA GLU A 226 -5.35 15.84 6.48
C GLU A 226 -3.95 15.89 5.87
N LEU A 227 -2.90 15.95 6.72
CA LEU A 227 -1.52 15.90 6.24
C LEU A 227 -1.23 14.60 5.49
N PHE A 228 -1.70 13.47 6.01
CA PHE A 228 -1.52 12.19 5.35
C PHE A 228 -2.25 12.10 4.01
N GLU A 229 -3.45 12.64 3.93
CA GLU A 229 -4.23 12.72 2.70
C GLU A 229 -3.48 13.49 1.61
N ILE A 230 -2.92 14.66 1.95
CA ILE A 230 -2.08 15.43 1.01
C ILE A 230 -0.90 14.56 0.53
N ILE A 231 -0.17 13.91 1.45
CA ILE A 231 0.95 13.04 1.09
C ILE A 231 0.51 11.92 0.14
N VAL A 232 -0.60 11.23 0.43
CA VAL A 232 -1.06 10.09 -0.36
C VAL A 232 -1.52 10.52 -1.76
N TRP A 233 -2.27 11.63 -1.88
CA TRP A 233 -2.76 12.13 -3.17
C TRP A 233 -1.63 12.57 -4.09
N GLU A 234 -0.66 13.31 -3.58
CA GLU A 234 0.51 13.73 -4.36
C GLU A 234 1.28 12.51 -4.88
N MET A 235 1.49 11.50 -4.03
CA MET A 235 2.16 10.26 -4.43
C MET A 235 1.34 9.41 -5.40
N TYR A 236 0.02 9.58 -5.44
CA TYR A 236 -0.84 8.91 -6.40
C TYR A 236 -0.80 9.60 -7.77
N GLU A 237 -0.88 10.94 -7.79
CA GLU A 237 -0.77 11.74 -9.00
C GLU A 237 0.58 11.49 -9.71
N LEU A 238 1.68 11.45 -8.96
CA LEU A 238 3.01 11.14 -9.51
C LEU A 238 3.05 9.76 -10.20
N ARG A 239 2.56 8.72 -9.53
CA ARG A 239 2.52 7.35 -10.09
C ARG A 239 1.64 7.26 -11.32
N TYR A 240 0.53 7.99 -11.35
CA TYR A 240 -0.38 8.01 -12.49
C TYR A 240 0.25 8.72 -13.69
N LEU A 241 0.92 9.86 -13.47
CA LEU A 241 1.62 10.62 -14.50
C LEU A 241 2.82 9.87 -15.09
N GLU A 242 3.59 9.16 -14.25
CA GLU A 242 4.68 8.29 -14.72
C GLU A 242 4.15 7.16 -15.62
N LYS A 243 3.08 6.47 -15.21
CA LYS A 243 2.43 5.46 -16.05
C LYS A 243 1.95 6.05 -17.37
N TRP A 244 1.38 7.26 -17.36
CA TRP A 244 0.92 7.94 -18.58
C TRP A 244 2.07 8.28 -19.53
N ASN A 245 3.19 8.79 -19.01
CA ASN A 245 4.37 9.09 -19.82
C ASN A 245 5.03 7.84 -20.43
N VAL A 246 4.83 6.66 -19.83
CA VAL A 246 5.29 5.38 -20.40
C VAL A 246 4.34 4.87 -21.49
N ILE A 247 3.04 5.14 -21.39
CA ILE A 247 2.02 4.66 -22.34
C ILE A 247 1.92 5.54 -23.60
N CYS A 248 2.35 6.80 -23.54
CA CYS A 248 2.51 7.65 -24.72
C CYS A 248 3.97 7.58 -25.22
N PRO A 249 4.35 6.64 -26.11
CA PRO A 249 5.66 6.71 -26.73
C PRO A 249 5.72 8.04 -27.47
N LYS A 250 6.70 8.87 -27.11
CA LYS A 250 7.09 10.05 -27.90
C LYS A 250 7.07 9.63 -29.36
N GLU A 251 6.23 10.26 -30.18
CA GLU A 251 6.31 10.15 -31.62
C GLU A 251 7.79 10.39 -31.98
N LYS A 252 8.48 9.30 -32.37
CA LYS A 252 9.86 9.43 -32.84
C LYS A 252 9.79 10.35 -34.05
N PRO A 253 10.52 11.47 -34.08
CA PRO A 253 10.72 12.14 -35.35
C PRO A 253 11.42 11.14 -36.27
N LEU A 254 10.73 10.74 -37.35
CA LEU A 254 11.33 10.08 -38.50
C LEU A 254 12.36 11.07 -39.08
N LEU A 255 13.59 10.98 -38.59
CA LEU A 255 14.75 11.49 -39.32
C LEU A 255 15.12 10.40 -40.33
N ASP A 256 14.53 10.54 -41.50
CA ASP A 256 14.90 9.83 -42.72
C ASP A 256 16.20 10.47 -43.26
N GLU A 257 17.35 10.04 -42.74
CA GLU A 257 18.64 10.31 -43.38
C GLU A 257 18.91 9.18 -44.38
N ASN A 258 18.45 9.36 -45.62
CA ASN A 258 19.17 8.99 -46.85
C ASN A 258 18.36 9.32 -48.09
N CYS A 259 18.44 10.57 -48.55
CA CYS A 259 18.17 10.93 -49.93
C CYS A 259 19.26 11.90 -50.42
N HIS A 260 20.31 11.32 -51.00
CA HIS A 260 21.22 12.04 -51.88
C HIS A 260 20.48 12.35 -53.18
N LEU A 261 19.98 13.59 -53.34
CA LEU A 261 19.65 14.15 -54.65
C LEU A 261 19.92 15.66 -54.64
N ASN A 262 20.91 16.04 -55.46
CA ASN A 262 21.35 17.41 -55.73
C ASN A 262 20.25 18.26 -56.35
N ILE A 263 19.95 19.44 -55.77
CA ILE A 263 19.33 20.60 -56.47
C ILE A 263 19.87 21.91 -55.84
N PRO A 264 20.20 22.96 -56.64
CA PRO A 264 20.92 24.15 -56.19
C PRO A 264 20.04 25.30 -55.64
N ASP A 265 20.73 26.28 -55.04
CA ASP A 265 20.30 27.51 -54.37
C ASP A 265 19.17 28.33 -55.03
N VAL A 266 18.15 28.72 -54.24
CA VAL A 266 17.27 29.92 -54.41
C VAL A 266 16.67 30.33 -53.02
N PRO A 267 16.42 31.63 -52.72
CA PRO A 267 16.48 32.17 -51.37
C PRO A 267 15.14 32.44 -50.66
N ALA A 268 15.27 32.61 -49.34
CA ALA A 268 14.49 33.36 -48.34
C ALA A 268 13.00 33.69 -48.61
N GLY A 269 12.14 33.16 -47.72
CA GLY A 269 10.90 33.82 -47.33
C GLY A 269 9.75 32.88 -46.98
N CYS A 270 9.54 32.63 -45.68
CA CYS A 270 8.23 32.76 -45.00
C CYS A 270 8.28 32.15 -43.60
N ALA A 271 7.82 32.95 -42.64
CA ALA A 271 7.60 32.56 -41.26
C ALA A 271 6.43 31.57 -41.14
N SER A 272 6.56 30.60 -40.24
CA SER A 272 5.44 29.93 -39.59
C SER A 272 5.87 29.61 -38.16
N ASN A 273 5.38 30.41 -37.23
CA ASN A 273 5.56 30.23 -35.79
C ASN A 273 4.86 28.94 -35.35
N SER A 274 5.64 27.88 -35.13
CA SER A 274 5.22 26.77 -34.29
C SER A 274 5.79 27.01 -32.90
N LEU A 275 4.92 27.39 -31.97
CA LEU A 275 5.24 27.54 -30.55
C LEU A 275 5.51 26.14 -29.98
N ARG A 276 6.75 25.69 -30.12
CA ARG A 276 7.28 24.51 -29.42
C ARG A 276 7.47 24.87 -27.96
N ILE A 277 6.52 24.48 -27.12
CA ILE A 277 6.76 24.38 -25.68
C ILE A 277 7.61 23.12 -25.48
N VAL A 278 8.92 23.28 -25.53
CA VAL A 278 9.88 22.29 -25.00
C VAL A 278 10.02 22.62 -23.51
N THR A 279 9.15 22.07 -22.67
CA THR A 279 9.43 22.05 -21.23
C THR A 279 10.38 20.90 -20.97
N ASP A 280 11.56 21.24 -20.48
CA ASP A 280 12.56 20.31 -20.00
C ASP A 280 11.96 19.44 -18.88
N SER A 281 12.41 18.17 -18.77
CA SER A 281 11.92 17.25 -17.73
C SER A 281 12.10 17.84 -16.33
N ASP A 282 13.17 18.63 -16.16
CA ASP A 282 13.50 19.33 -14.92
C ASP A 282 12.49 20.45 -14.59
N GLN A 283 11.97 21.17 -15.60
CA GLN A 283 10.97 22.21 -15.39
C GLN A 283 9.59 21.66 -15.01
N PHE A 284 9.23 20.49 -15.54
CA PHE A 284 7.96 19.84 -15.18
C PHE A 284 8.00 19.29 -13.74
N MET A 285 9.17 18.87 -13.26
CA MET A 285 9.38 18.43 -11.87
C MET A 285 9.42 19.61 -10.89
N ASP A 286 9.93 20.77 -11.30
CA ASP A 286 9.93 22.00 -10.50
C ASP A 286 8.50 22.52 -10.22
N LEU A 287 7.62 22.46 -11.23
CA LEU A 287 6.19 22.81 -11.09
C LEU A 287 5.41 21.83 -10.18
N ARG A 288 5.76 20.53 -10.21
CA ARG A 288 5.19 19.52 -9.30
C ARG A 288 5.59 19.80 -7.85
N THR A 289 6.84 20.19 -7.65
CA THR A 289 7.40 20.56 -6.34
C THR A 289 6.70 21.79 -5.76
N GLN A 290 6.43 22.78 -6.61
CA GLN A 290 5.68 23.97 -6.23
C GLN A 290 4.23 23.62 -5.82
N CYS A 291 3.58 22.66 -6.46
CA CYS A 291 2.20 22.25 -6.12
C CYS A 291 2.09 21.63 -4.72
N ILE A 292 2.99 20.70 -4.37
CA ILE A 292 3.07 20.09 -3.02
C ILE A 292 3.33 21.19 -1.98
N PHE A 293 4.29 22.07 -2.27
CA PHE A 293 4.69 23.17 -1.41
C PHE A 293 3.52 24.15 -1.19
N ASP A 294 2.83 24.54 -2.26
CA ASP A 294 1.70 25.47 -2.21
C ASP A 294 0.50 24.86 -1.48
N LYS A 295 0.17 23.57 -1.69
CA LYS A 295 -0.90 22.89 -0.95
C LYS A 295 -0.58 22.74 0.54
N LEU A 296 0.68 22.42 0.87
CA LEU A 296 1.14 22.32 2.25
C LEU A 296 1.42 23.67 2.91
N LEU A 297 1.38 24.79 2.19
CA LEU A 297 1.51 26.15 2.74
C LEU A 297 0.22 26.97 2.68
N SER A 298 -0.76 26.55 1.88
CA SER A 298 -2.04 27.22 1.75
C SER A 298 -2.76 27.29 3.11
N PRO A 299 -3.33 28.45 3.49
CA PRO A 299 -4.19 28.55 4.67
C PRO A 299 -5.46 27.72 4.44
N GLN A 300 -5.72 26.77 5.36
CA GLN A 300 -6.91 25.91 5.32
C GLN A 300 -8.16 26.79 5.19
N THR A 301 -8.92 26.64 4.11
CA THR A 301 -10.31 27.09 4.07
C THR A 301 -11.12 26.07 4.87
N PRO A 302 -11.95 26.47 5.85
CA PRO A 302 -12.75 25.53 6.60
C PRO A 302 -13.67 24.76 5.64
N VAL A 303 -13.47 23.45 5.57
CA VAL A 303 -14.33 22.54 4.80
C VAL A 303 -15.69 22.51 5.50
N HIS A 304 -16.72 23.06 4.84
CA HIS A 304 -18.11 22.93 5.29
C HIS A 304 -18.50 21.45 5.26
N THR A 305 -18.63 20.84 6.43
CA THR A 305 -19.14 19.47 6.65
C THR A 305 -20.67 19.41 6.69
N ASP A 306 -21.35 20.24 5.89
CA ASP A 306 -22.79 20.14 5.72
C ASP A 306 -23.08 19.26 4.51
N LEU A 307 -23.39 18.00 4.79
CA LEU A 307 -24.18 17.03 4.01
C LEU A 307 -23.60 15.64 4.29
N PHE A 308 -24.10 14.94 5.31
CA PHE A 308 -24.30 13.48 5.35
C PHE A 308 -24.65 13.07 6.77
N PHE A 309 -25.89 13.31 7.19
CA PHE A 309 -26.63 12.44 8.12
C PHE A 309 -28.11 12.81 8.01
N ASN A 310 -28.88 11.97 7.31
CA ASN A 310 -30.33 11.90 7.49
C ASN A 310 -30.62 10.46 7.92
N PRO A 311 -31.03 10.20 9.17
CA PRO A 311 -31.45 8.88 9.58
C PRO A 311 -32.92 8.67 9.18
N VAL A 312 -33.19 7.52 8.54
CA VAL A 312 -34.49 6.84 8.61
C VAL A 312 -34.24 5.47 9.21
#